data_AF-A0A1G8GY80-F1
#
_entry.id   AF-A0A1G8GY80-F1
#
_cell.length_a   1.000
_cell.length_b   1.000
_cell.length_c   1.000
_cell.angle_alpha   90.00
_cell.angle_beta   90.00
_cell.angle_gamma   90.00
#
_symmetry.space_group_name_H-M   'P 1'
#
loop_
_entity.id
_entity.type
_entity.pdbx_description
1 polymer ?
#
loop_
_entity_poly.entity_id
_entity_poly.type
_entity_poly.pdbx_seq_one_letter_code
_entity_poly.pdbx_strand_id
1 'polypeptide(L)' 'MRAEQDKLEKYMIIAVDQDGNEVGLESYVKNPENPEVTFESKEQARVFYDVVKVDLSPCSVKMLTVKEAQ' A
#
# COMPACT_ATOMS: atom_id res chain seq x y z
N MET A 1 28.98 -0.22 19.03
CA MET A 1 28.02 0.85 18.74
C MET A 1 27.71 0.84 17.25
N ARG A 2 26.43 1.13 16.92
CA ARG A 2 25.85 1.32 15.58
C ARG A 2 25.52 0.03 14.82
N ALA A 3 24.38 -0.57 15.18
CA ALA A 3 23.55 -1.23 14.18
C ALA A 3 23.10 -0.13 13.20
N GLU A 4 23.40 -0.31 11.93
CA GLU A 4 22.88 0.51 10.84
C GLU A 4 21.37 0.62 11.01
N GLN A 5 20.87 1.85 11.22
CA GLN A 5 19.45 2.14 11.12
C GLN A 5 19.07 1.97 9.65
N ASP A 6 18.74 0.73 9.31
CA ASP A 6 18.11 0.37 8.06
C ASP A 6 16.81 1.19 7.98
N LYS A 7 16.81 2.21 7.12
CA LYS A 7 15.61 2.97 6.79
C LYS A 7 14.69 1.98 6.06
N LEU A 8 13.86 1.27 6.80
CA LEU A 8 12.80 0.43 6.26
C LEU A 8 11.82 1.32 5.50
N GLU A 9 12.08 1.54 4.21
CA GLU A 9 11.16 2.20 3.30
C GLU A 9 9.99 1.26 3.06
N LYS A 10 8.82 1.61 3.60
CA LYS A 10 7.59 0.85 3.39
C LYS A 10 6.84 1.45 2.22
N TYR A 11 6.13 0.61 1.49
CA TYR A 11 5.31 0.97 0.33
C TYR A 11 3.86 0.65 0.67
N MET A 12 3.01 1.67 0.66
CA MET A 12 1.59 1.55 0.95
C MET A 12 0.78 1.66 -0.33
N ILE A 13 -0.20 0.79 -0.51
CA ILE A 13 -1.14 0.84 -1.64
C ILE A 13 -2.49 1.31 -1.12
N ILE A 14 -3.04 2.35 -1.77
CA ILE A 14 -4.39 2.85 -1.51
C ILE A 14 -5.19 2.87 -2.81
N ALA A 15 -6.50 2.69 -2.70
CA ALA A 15 -7.43 2.87 -3.80
C ALA A 15 -8.40 3.99 -3.46
N VAL A 16 -8.77 4.81 -4.45
CA VAL A 16 -9.78 5.86 -4.31
C VAL A 16 -10.81 5.76 -5.42
N ASP A 17 -12.06 6.03 -5.11
CA ASP A 17 -13.15 6.09 -6.09
C ASP A 17 -13.06 7.37 -6.96
N GLN A 18 -14.06 7.57 -7.82
CA GLN A 18 -14.12 8.73 -8.72
C GLN A 18 -14.38 10.05 -7.99
N ASP A 19 -15.00 9.99 -6.81
CA ASP A 19 -15.26 11.13 -5.93
C ASP A 19 -14.04 11.46 -5.04
N GLY A 20 -13.03 10.58 -5.04
CA GLY A 20 -11.80 10.70 -4.27
C GLY A 20 -11.89 10.11 -2.87
N ASN A 21 -12.92 9.33 -2.56
CA ASN A 21 -13.03 8.62 -1.29
C ASN A 21 -12.16 7.37 -1.31
N GLU A 22 -11.52 7.08 -0.18
CA GLU A 22 -10.72 5.87 -0.03
C GLU A 22 -11.59 4.63 -0.09
N VAL A 23 -11.25 3.72 -0.99
CA VAL A 23 -11.85 2.40 -1.13
C VAL A 23 -11.02 1.43 -0.31
N GLY A 24 -11.64 0.86 0.72
CA GLY A 24 -11.00 -0.12 1.58
C GLY A 24 -10.50 -1.32 0.79
N LEU A 25 -9.24 -1.71 1.02
CA LEU A 25 -8.65 -2.93 0.46
C LEU A 25 -8.89 -4.13 1.40
N GLU A 26 -10.00 -4.12 2.14
CA GLU A 26 -10.39 -5.11 3.15
C GLU A 26 -10.42 -6.54 2.58
N SER A 27 -10.81 -6.68 1.31
CA SER A 27 -10.83 -7.98 0.60
C SER A 27 -9.43 -8.53 0.27
N TYR A 28 -8.40 -7.69 0.37
CA TYR A 28 -7.01 -8.04 0.06
C TYR A 28 -6.14 -8.24 1.29
N VAL A 29 -6.57 -7.74 2.45
CA VAL A 29 -5.88 -7.91 3.72
C VAL A 29 -6.40 -9.13 4.46
N LYS A 30 -5.51 -9.83 5.17
CA LYS A 30 -5.90 -10.96 6.02
C LYS A 30 -6.44 -10.51 7.39
N ASN A 31 -6.06 -9.30 7.83
CA ASN A 31 -6.39 -8.78 9.15
C ASN A 31 -7.31 -7.56 9.00
N PRO A 32 -8.60 -7.68 9.32
CA PRO A 32 -9.54 -6.55 9.22
C PRO A 32 -9.25 -5.44 10.24
N GLU A 33 -8.48 -5.73 11.30
CA GLU A 33 -8.09 -4.74 12.32
C GLU A 33 -7.09 -3.70 11.78
N ASN A 34 -6.33 -4.04 10.74
CA ASN A 34 -5.41 -3.15 10.05
C ASN A 34 -5.64 -3.26 8.53
N PRO A 35 -6.58 -2.49 7.96
CA PRO A 35 -6.89 -2.55 6.53
C PRO A 35 -5.81 -1.94 5.62
N GLU A 36 -4.71 -1.48 6.20
CA GLU A 36 -3.58 -0.90 5.48
C GLU A 36 -2.78 -1.99 4.74
N VAL A 37 -2.69 -1.86 3.42
CA VAL A 37 -1.83 -2.72 2.61
C VAL A 37 -0.45 -2.10 2.51
N THR A 38 0.50 -2.62 3.30
CA THR A 38 1.90 -2.18 3.29
C THR A 38 2.85 -3.30 2.87
N PHE A 39 3.94 -2.94 2.21
CA PHE A 39 4.99 -3.83 1.73
C PHE A 39 6.36 -3.29 2.07
N GLU A 40 7.30 -4.15 2.41
CA GLU A 40 8.70 -3.78 2.65
C GLU A 40 9.52 -3.73 1.34
N SER A 41 9.00 -4.35 0.28
CA SER A 41 9.64 -4.37 -1.05
C SER A 41 8.81 -3.61 -2.09
N LYS A 42 9.49 -2.73 -2.83
CA LYS A 42 8.91 -2.00 -3.97
C LYS A 42 8.38 -2.94 -5.05
N GLU A 43 9.06 -4.05 -5.29
CA GLU A 43 8.65 -5.03 -6.32
C GLU A 43 7.36 -5.72 -5.90
N GLN A 44 7.24 -6.13 -4.63
CA GLN A 44 6.00 -6.69 -4.08
C GLN A 44 4.84 -5.69 -4.17
N ALA A 45 5.10 -4.43 -3.77
CA ALA A 45 4.11 -3.37 -3.86
C ALA A 45 3.63 -3.13 -5.30
N ARG A 46 4.54 -3.18 -6.27
CA ARG A 46 4.23 -3.01 -7.68
C ARG A 46 3.37 -4.15 -8.23
N VAL A 47 3.72 -5.40 -7.93
CA VAL A 47 2.93 -6.56 -8.35
C VAL A 47 1.51 -6.46 -7.81
N PHE A 48 1.37 -6.11 -6.54
CA PHE A 48 0.05 -5.91 -5.92
C PHE A 48 -0.71 -4.73 -6.55
N TYR A 49 -0.03 -3.60 -6.76
CA TYR A 49 -0.58 -2.43 -7.44
C TYR A 49 -1.18 -2.78 -8.81
N ASP A 50 -0.44 -3.53 -9.64
CA ASP A 50 -0.90 -3.90 -10.98
C ASP A 50 -2.15 -4.81 -10.93
N VAL A 51 -2.24 -5.71 -9.94
CA VAL A 51 -3.44 -6.55 -9.73
C VAL A 51 -4.64 -5.69 -9.31
N VAL A 52 -4.48 -4.89 -8.26
CA VAL A 52 -5.59 -4.09 -7.69
C VAL A 52 -6.06 -3.01 -8.66
N LYS A 53 -5.16 -2.45 -9.46
CA LYS A 53 -5.52 -1.47 -10.49
C LYS A 53 -6.47 -2.04 -11.55
N VAL A 54 -6.30 -3.31 -11.91
CA VAL A 54 -7.17 -3.99 -12.86
C VAL A 54 -8.50 -4.34 -12.20
N ASP A 55 -8.45 -4.89 -10.99
CA ASP A 55 -9.64 -5.36 -10.27
C ASP A 55 -10.58 -4.23 -9.84
N LEU A 56 -10.02 -3.12 -9.36
CA LEU A 56 -10.80 -1.97 -8.88
C LEU A 56 -11.15 -0.96 -9.98
N SER A 57 -10.88 -1.24 -11.26
CA SER A 57 -11.29 -0.33 -12.34
C SER A 57 -12.81 -0.08 -12.30
N PRO A 58 -13.29 1.18 -12.23
CA PRO A 58 -12.62 2.42 -12.67
C PRO A 58 -11.94 3.27 -11.57
N CYS A 59 -11.75 2.72 -10.37
CA CYS A 59 -11.09 3.42 -9.26
C CYS A 59 -9.61 3.72 -9.57
N SER A 60 -9.09 4.77 -8.93
CA SER A 60 -7.69 5.15 -9.02
C SER A 60 -6.88 4.52 -7.89
N VAL A 61 -5.89 3.71 -8.24
CA VAL A 61 -4.95 3.12 -7.28
C VAL A 61 -3.67 3.97 -7.21
N LYS A 62 -3.14 4.18 -6.01
CA LYS A 62 -1.89 4.92 -5.75
C LYS A 62 -0.94 4.09 -4.91
N MET A 63 0.36 4.21 -5.20
CA MET A 63 1.44 3.65 -4.41
C MET A 63 2.19 4.79 -3.72
N LEU A 64 2.22 4.75 -2.39
CA LEU A 64 2.86 5.75 -1.54
C LEU A 64 4.11 5.12 -0.90
N THR A 65 5.19 5.88 -0.79
CA THR A 65 6.35 5.47 0.00
C THR A 65 6.20 6.06 1.40
N VAL A 66 5.96 5.19 2.38
CA VAL A 66 5.91 5.53 3.79
C VAL A 66 7.33 5.43 4.32
N LYS A 67 7.91 6.59 4.62
CA LYS A 67 9.11 6.66 5.45
C LYS A 67 8.60 6.73 6.88
N GLU A 68 8.92 5.74 7.71
CA GLU A 68 8.72 5.89 9.15
C GLU A 68 9.57 7.08 9.59
N ALA A 69 8.91 8.23 9.77
CA ALA A 69 9.53 9.41 10.35
C ALA A 69 9.68 9.12 11.85
N GLN A 70 10.93 8.97 12.28
CA GLN A 70 11.30 8.99 13.69
C GLN A 70 10.88 10.30 14.36
#